data_AF-A0A3D3HK75-F1
#
_entry.id   AF-A0A3D3HK75-F1
#
_cell.length_a   1.000
_cell.length_b   1.000
_cell.length_c   1.000
_cell.angle_alpha   90.00
_cell.angle_beta   90.00
_cell.angle_gamma   90.00
#
_symmetry.space_group_name_H-M   'P 1'
#
loop_
_entity.id
_entity.type
_entity.pdbx_description
1 polymer ?
#
loop_
_entity_poly.entity_id
_entity_poly.type
_entity_poly.pdbx_seq_one_letter_code
_entity_poly.pdbx_strand_id
1 'polypeptide(L)'
;MTLQILLLLAGLALLIAGAEWLVSGASSLARKFKISDLTIGLTVVAFGTSAPELVVNLFASATDHQDIFFGNILGSNNFNLFIILGLAGVLLPLKVQVSTVWKEIPMSFAALVIFYIMVHIPSPNGGMMLGRIDGFILLGLFGLFQYYIYRQIKEYTPPEAEHKPTGPLFKMIAFIILGLAGLVLGGKLVL
;
A
#
# COMPACT_ATOMS: atom_id res chain seq x y z
N MET A 1 14.62 20.43 -17.78
CA MET A 1 15.31 19.17 -17.41
C MET A 1 15.84 19.21 -15.99
N THR A 2 16.83 20.04 -15.62
CA THR A 2 17.37 20.07 -14.24
C THR A 2 16.32 20.37 -13.17
N LEU A 3 15.46 21.37 -13.40
CA LEU A 3 14.36 21.68 -12.48
C LEU A 3 13.39 20.49 -12.31
N GLN A 4 13.05 19.79 -13.39
CA GLN A 4 12.16 18.62 -13.34
C GLN A 4 12.78 17.48 -12.54
N ILE A 5 14.08 17.23 -12.70
CA ILE A 5 14.81 16.21 -11.92
C ILE A 5 14.80 16.59 -10.44
N LEU A 6 15.03 17.87 -10.11
CA LEU A 6 14.98 18.35 -8.74
C LEU A 6 13.58 18.21 -8.12
N LEU A 7 12.53 18.54 -8.88
CA LEU A 7 11.14 18.38 -8.44
C LEU A 7 10.78 16.91 -8.24
N LEU A 8 11.21 16.02 -9.13
CA LEU A 8 11.05 14.57 -9.00
C LEU A 8 11.72 14.04 -7.73
N LEU A 9 12.99 14.39 -7.51
CA LEU A 9 13.73 13.96 -6.32
C LEU A 9 13.12 14.50 -5.03
N ALA A 10 12.71 15.77 -5.03
CA ALA A 10 12.01 16.37 -3.89
C ALA A 10 10.65 15.69 -3.64
N GLY A 11 9.91 15.39 -4.71
CA GLY A 11 8.64 14.68 -4.65
C GLY A 11 8.78 13.29 -4.06
N LEU A 12 9.76 12.50 -4.51
CA LEU A 12 10.08 11.19 -3.95
C LEU A 12 10.49 11.28 -2.48
N ALA A 13 11.32 12.24 -2.11
CA ALA A 13 11.72 12.44 -0.71
C ALA A 13 10.50 12.78 0.18
N LEU A 14 9.59 13.63 -0.30
CA LEU A 14 8.36 13.98 0.40
C LEU A 14 7.38 12.81 0.52
N LEU A 15 7.28 11.97 -0.51
CA LEU A 15 6.48 10.75 -0.47
C LEU A 15 6.99 9.78 0.60
N ILE A 16 8.31 9.53 0.63
CA ILE A 16 8.95 8.64 1.60
C ILE A 16 8.78 9.19 3.02
N ALA A 17 9.11 10.46 3.24
CA ALA A 17 8.97 11.10 4.55
C ALA A 17 7.49 11.17 4.99
N GLY A 18 6.58 11.44 4.05
CA GLY A 18 5.15 11.51 4.29
C GLY A 18 4.57 10.16 4.73
N ALA A 19 4.96 9.07 4.07
CA ALA A 19 4.59 7.72 4.46
C ALA A 19 5.11 7.37 5.86
N GLU A 20 6.38 7.67 6.14
CA GLU A 20 6.99 7.40 7.45
C GLU A 20 6.29 8.15 8.58
N TRP A 21 6.00 9.45 8.39
CA TRP A 21 5.26 10.24 9.39
C TRP A 21 3.83 9.74 9.57
N LEU A 22 3.14 9.38 8.48
CA LEU A 22 1.81 8.81 8.53
C LEU A 22 1.79 7.50 9.33
N VAL A 23 2.67 6.56 9.00
CA VAL A 23 2.78 5.25 9.67
C VAL A 23 3.14 5.43 11.14
N SER A 24 4.13 6.26 11.45
CA SER A 24 4.57 6.54 12.82
C SER A 24 3.46 7.17 13.67
N GLY A 25 2.75 8.17 13.14
CA GLY A 25 1.64 8.83 13.81
C GLY A 25 0.44 7.90 14.04
N ALA A 26 0.02 7.20 13.00
CA ALA A 26 -1.13 6.28 13.04
C ALA A 26 -0.85 5.07 13.94
N SER A 27 0.35 4.49 13.90
CA SER A 27 0.74 3.38 14.78
C SER A 27 0.76 3.78 16.25
N SER A 28 1.30 4.97 16.55
CA SER A 28 1.32 5.51 17.91
C SER A 28 -0.09 5.82 18.44
N LEU A 29 -0.97 6.31 17.56
CA LEU A 29 -2.38 6.53 17.88
C LEU A 29 -3.11 5.21 18.15
N ALA A 30 -2.91 4.20 17.29
CA ALA A 30 -3.54 2.88 17.43
C ALA A 30 -3.12 2.18 18.75
N ARG A 31 -1.83 2.24 19.11
CA ARG A 31 -1.35 1.75 20.42
C ARG A 31 -2.05 2.44 21.60
N LYS A 32 -2.37 3.73 21.47
CA LYS A 32 -3.12 4.49 22.50
C LYS A 32 -4.55 4.01 22.69
N PHE A 33 -5.15 3.44 21.65
CA PHE A 33 -6.43 2.75 21.72
C PHE A 33 -6.31 1.26 22.06
N LYS A 34 -5.16 0.80 22.56
CA LYS A 34 -4.89 -0.61 22.93
C LYS A 34 -5.03 -1.60 21.78
N ILE A 35 -4.81 -1.15 20.54
CA ILE A 35 -4.73 -2.02 19.37
C ILE A 35 -3.36 -2.74 19.41
N SER A 36 -3.34 -4.04 19.16
CA SER A 36 -2.11 -4.85 19.19
C SER A 36 -1.13 -4.46 18.06
N ASP A 37 0.18 -4.58 18.32
CA ASP A 37 1.20 -4.30 17.31
C ASP A 37 1.07 -5.21 16.07
N LEU A 38 0.57 -6.44 16.25
CA LEU A 38 0.25 -7.32 15.12
C LEU A 38 -0.84 -6.71 14.23
N THR A 39 -1.93 -6.22 14.83
CA THR A 39 -3.02 -5.59 14.07
C THR A 39 -2.51 -4.32 13.38
N ILE A 40 -1.69 -3.52 14.06
CA ILE A 40 -1.06 -2.31 13.50
C ILE A 40 -0.17 -2.67 12.31
N GLY A 41 0.68 -3.70 12.43
CA GLY A 41 1.54 -4.18 11.37
C GLY A 41 0.76 -4.64 10.13
N LEU A 42 -0.29 -5.43 10.34
CA LEU A 42 -1.12 -5.97 9.26
C LEU A 42 -2.07 -4.95 8.64
N THR A 43 -2.28 -3.79 9.28
CA THR A 43 -3.19 -2.74 8.80
C THR A 43 -2.43 -1.45 8.52
N VAL A 44 -2.19 -0.63 9.54
CA VAL A 44 -1.58 0.70 9.43
C VAL A 44 -0.25 0.68 8.68
N VAL A 45 0.65 -0.23 9.05
CA VAL A 45 1.98 -0.31 8.42
C VAL A 45 1.84 -0.78 6.97
N ALA A 46 1.11 -1.88 6.75
CA ALA A 46 0.88 -2.43 5.41
C ALA A 46 0.23 -1.41 4.44
N PHE A 47 -0.74 -0.63 4.91
CA PHE A 47 -1.33 0.45 4.12
C PHE A 47 -0.38 1.62 3.92
N GLY A 48 0.33 2.02 4.97
CA GLY A 48 1.21 3.18 4.91
C GLY A 48 2.43 2.99 4.01
N THR A 49 2.96 1.77 3.90
CA THR A 49 4.03 1.47 2.93
C THR A 49 3.56 1.52 1.48
N SER A 50 2.26 1.36 1.23
CA SER A 50 1.66 1.43 -0.12
C SER A 50 1.00 2.79 -0.40
N ALA A 51 1.05 3.71 0.57
CA ALA A 51 0.41 5.02 0.47
C ALA A 51 1.07 5.92 -0.59
N PRO A 52 2.41 5.97 -0.74
CA PRO A 52 3.05 6.69 -1.84
C PRO A 52 2.53 6.27 -3.21
N GLU A 53 2.46 4.96 -3.47
CA GLU A 53 2.04 4.38 -4.73
C GLU A 53 0.57 4.69 -5.02
N LEU A 54 -0.28 4.61 -4.00
CA LEU A 54 -1.69 5.00 -4.11
C LEU A 54 -1.83 6.47 -4.52
N VAL A 55 -1.06 7.36 -3.88
CA VAL A 55 -1.15 8.80 -4.16
C VAL A 55 -0.61 9.13 -5.55
N VAL A 56 0.52 8.55 -5.96
CA VAL A 56 1.05 8.70 -7.31
C VAL A 56 0.04 8.20 -8.35
N ASN A 57 -0.57 7.03 -8.15
CA ASN A 57 -1.58 6.49 -9.06
C ASN A 57 -2.85 7.36 -9.12
N LEU A 58 -3.28 7.91 -7.98
CA LEU A 58 -4.45 8.78 -7.92
C LEU A 58 -4.23 10.05 -8.75
N PHE A 59 -3.08 10.70 -8.59
CA PHE A 59 -2.76 11.89 -9.38
C PHE A 59 -2.47 11.56 -10.85
N ALA A 60 -1.79 10.44 -11.15
CA ALA A 60 -1.51 10.03 -12.51
C ALA A 60 -2.81 9.76 -13.29
N SER A 61 -3.76 9.06 -12.66
CA SER A 61 -5.09 8.83 -13.23
C SER A 61 -5.90 10.13 -13.38
N ALA A 62 -5.77 11.09 -12.46
CA ALA A 62 -6.46 12.38 -12.53
C ALA A 62 -5.88 13.34 -13.58
N THR A 63 -4.61 13.13 -13.99
CA THR A 63 -3.89 13.99 -14.94
C THR A 63 -3.64 13.33 -16.30
N ASP A 64 -4.35 12.23 -16.59
CA ASP A 64 -4.28 11.45 -17.84
C ASP A 64 -2.88 10.87 -18.16
N HIS A 65 -2.04 10.67 -17.14
CA HIS A 65 -0.74 10.02 -17.26
C HIS A 65 -0.86 8.49 -17.12
N GLN A 66 -1.48 7.85 -18.11
CA GLN A 66 -1.76 6.41 -18.09
C GLN A 66 -0.49 5.55 -18.02
N ASP A 67 0.58 5.96 -18.70
CA ASP A 67 1.86 5.25 -18.69
C ASP A 67 2.47 5.22 -17.28
N ILE A 68 2.38 6.33 -16.54
CA ILE A 68 2.87 6.42 -15.16
C ILE A 68 2.00 5.58 -14.24
N PHE A 69 0.68 5.59 -14.42
CA PHE A 69 -0.26 4.77 -13.65
C PHE A 69 0.05 3.27 -13.78
N PHE A 70 0.13 2.75 -15.01
CA PHE A 70 0.44 1.33 -15.22
C PHE A 70 1.88 0.98 -14.84
N GLY A 71 2.83 1.87 -15.14
CA GLY A 71 4.23 1.71 -14.75
C GLY A 71 4.42 1.60 -13.24
N ASN A 72 3.70 2.41 -12.46
CA ASN A 72 3.77 2.38 -11.00
C ASN A 72 3.10 1.14 -10.40
N ILE A 73 1.93 0.71 -10.90
CA ILE A 73 1.24 -0.50 -10.41
C ILE A 73 2.05 -1.76 -10.72
N LEU A 74 2.48 -1.94 -11.96
CA LEU A 74 3.21 -3.14 -12.38
C LEU A 74 4.64 -3.12 -11.84
N GLY A 75 5.28 -1.95 -11.87
CA GLY A 75 6.66 -1.75 -11.42
C GLY A 75 6.83 -2.03 -9.94
N SER A 76 5.98 -1.47 -9.07
CA SER A 76 6.09 -1.67 -7.62
C SER A 76 5.90 -3.14 -7.20
N ASN A 77 4.91 -3.84 -7.76
CA ASN A 77 4.69 -5.26 -7.49
C ASN A 77 5.85 -6.13 -7.98
N ASN A 78 6.35 -5.89 -9.19
CA ASN A 78 7.50 -6.63 -9.73
C ASN A 78 8.79 -6.35 -8.94
N PHE A 79 9.02 -5.10 -8.54
CA PHE A 79 10.16 -4.74 -7.71
C PHE A 79 10.10 -5.46 -6.35
N ASN A 80 8.92 -5.48 -5.71
CA ASN A 80 8.72 -6.16 -4.44
C ASN A 80 8.93 -7.68 -4.55
N LEU A 81 8.38 -8.32 -5.60
CA LEU A 81 8.48 -9.78 -5.77
C LEU A 81 9.85 -10.25 -6.26
N PHE A 82 10.43 -9.59 -7.26
CA PHE A 82 11.68 -10.06 -7.86
C PHE A 82 12.90 -9.52 -7.15
N ILE A 83 12.91 -8.24 -6.79
CA ILE A 83 14.09 -7.60 -6.22
C ILE A 83 14.07 -7.76 -4.70
N ILE A 84 13.05 -7.26 -4.00
CA ILE A 84 13.03 -7.28 -2.53
C ILE A 84 12.94 -8.72 -2.01
N LEU A 85 11.90 -9.46 -2.40
CA LEU A 85 11.69 -10.83 -1.93
C LEU A 85 12.75 -11.80 -2.47
N GLY A 86 13.18 -11.63 -3.73
CA GLY A 86 14.28 -12.42 -4.29
C GLY A 86 15.60 -12.21 -3.54
N LEU A 87 15.97 -10.96 -3.27
CA LEU A 87 17.18 -10.66 -2.50
C LEU A 87 17.06 -11.16 -1.06
N ALA A 88 15.90 -10.98 -0.41
CA ALA A 88 15.65 -11.51 0.92
C ALA A 88 15.83 -13.03 0.96
N GLY A 89 15.31 -13.76 -0.03
CA GLY A 89 15.45 -15.22 -0.13
C GLY A 89 16.89 -15.70 -0.36
N VAL A 90 17.73 -14.90 -1.02
CA VAL A 90 19.17 -15.19 -1.17
C VAL A 90 19.94 -14.95 0.13
N LEU A 91 19.59 -13.88 0.86
CA LEU A 91 20.30 -13.46 2.06
C LEU A 91 19.93 -14.27 3.31
N LEU A 92 18.67 -14.69 3.44
CA LEU A 92 18.19 -15.41 4.62
C LEU A 92 17.11 -16.46 4.29
N PRO A 93 17.07 -17.58 5.03
CA PRO A 93 16.03 -18.58 4.84
C PRO A 93 14.66 -18.02 5.28
N LEU A 94 13.76 -17.86 4.32
CA LEU A 94 12.41 -17.36 4.55
C LEU A 94 11.52 -18.46 5.14
N LYS A 95 11.05 -18.27 6.38
CA LYS A 95 10.01 -19.13 6.97
C LYS A 95 8.64 -18.59 6.58
N VAL A 96 7.91 -19.31 5.74
CA VAL A 96 6.57 -18.93 5.28
C VAL A 96 5.53 -19.82 5.96
N GLN A 97 4.39 -19.23 6.36
CA GLN A 97 3.29 -19.98 6.95
C GLN A 97 2.57 -20.81 5.89
N VAL A 98 2.05 -21.98 6.28
CA VAL A 98 1.27 -22.86 5.38
C VAL A 98 0.03 -22.12 4.83
N SER A 99 -0.61 -21.29 5.65
CA SER A 99 -1.73 -20.43 5.23
C SER A 99 -1.33 -19.46 4.13
N THR A 100 -0.14 -18.85 4.22
CA THR A 100 0.36 -17.92 3.20
C THR A 100 0.55 -18.62 1.87
N VAL A 101 1.16 -19.81 1.88
CA VAL A 101 1.41 -20.59 0.65
C VAL A 101 0.11 -21.06 -0.01
N TRP A 102 -0.84 -21.57 0.77
CA TRP A 102 -2.01 -22.25 0.22
C TRP A 102 -3.27 -21.38 0.14
N LYS A 103 -3.28 -20.20 0.76
CA LYS A 103 -4.43 -19.28 0.75
C LYS A 103 -4.06 -17.92 0.20
N GLU A 104 -3.10 -17.23 0.83
CA GLU A 104 -2.81 -15.82 0.51
C GLU A 104 -2.19 -15.64 -0.89
N ILE A 105 -1.22 -16.49 -1.25
CA ILE A 105 -0.61 -16.48 -2.58
C ILE A 105 -1.63 -16.84 -3.67
N PRO A 106 -2.42 -17.93 -3.59
CA PRO A 106 -3.45 -18.24 -4.58
C PRO A 106 -4.52 -17.15 -4.72
N MET A 107 -4.96 -16.53 -3.62
CA MET A 107 -5.91 -15.41 -3.67
C MET A 107 -5.33 -14.21 -4.42
N SER A 108 -4.07 -13.85 -4.13
CA SER A 108 -3.38 -12.75 -4.80
C SER A 108 -3.15 -13.04 -6.29
N PHE A 109 -2.80 -14.28 -6.62
CA PHE A 109 -2.63 -14.73 -8.00
C PHE A 109 -3.97 -14.72 -8.76
N ALA A 110 -5.06 -15.15 -8.13
CA ALA A 110 -6.40 -15.06 -8.73
C ALA A 110 -6.79 -13.60 -9.01
N ALA A 111 -6.53 -12.68 -8.08
CA ALA A 111 -6.76 -11.25 -8.29
C ALA A 111 -5.93 -10.69 -9.46
N LEU A 112 -4.67 -11.13 -9.60
CA LEU A 112 -3.82 -10.77 -10.74
C LEU A 112 -4.36 -11.31 -12.07
N VAL A 113 -4.82 -12.56 -12.11
CA VAL A 113 -5.43 -13.15 -13.32
C VAL A 113 -6.72 -12.42 -13.70
N ILE A 114 -7.56 -12.10 -12.72
CA ILE A 114 -8.78 -11.31 -12.92
C ILE A 114 -8.43 -9.93 -13.49
N PHE A 115 -7.48 -9.22 -12.86
CA PHE A 115 -6.99 -7.93 -13.35
C PHE A 115 -6.47 -8.02 -14.79
N TYR A 116 -5.65 -9.03 -15.10
CA TYR A 116 -5.12 -9.26 -16.44
C TYR A 116 -6.24 -9.47 -17.47
N ILE A 117 -7.23 -10.31 -17.17
CA ILE A 117 -8.38 -10.56 -18.05
C ILE A 117 -9.16 -9.26 -18.27
N MET A 118 -9.42 -8.48 -17.22
CA MET A 118 -10.19 -7.23 -17.30
C MET A 118 -9.52 -6.19 -18.19
N VAL A 119 -8.19 -6.07 -18.15
CA VAL A 119 -7.43 -5.17 -19.04
C VAL A 119 -7.54 -5.59 -20.52
N HIS A 120 -7.74 -6.88 -20.80
CA HIS A 120 -7.85 -7.40 -22.16
C HIS A 120 -9.29 -7.51 -22.69
N ILE A 121 -10.29 -7.25 -21.85
CA ILE A 121 -11.69 -7.19 -22.30
C ILE A 121 -11.94 -5.80 -22.90
N PRO A 122 -12.41 -5.69 -24.15
CA PRO A 122 -12.79 -4.41 -24.73
C PRO A 122 -13.92 -3.78 -23.89
N SER A 123 -13.73 -2.52 -23.49
CA SER A 123 -14.80 -1.73 -22.91
C SER A 123 -15.97 -1.64 -23.92
N PRO A 124 -17.23 -1.52 -23.49
CA PRO A 124 -18.39 -1.34 -24.38
C PRO A 124 -18.24 -0.19 -25.39
N ASN A 125 -17.34 0.77 -25.11
CA ASN A 125 -17.02 1.90 -25.97
C ASN A 125 -15.82 1.66 -26.92
N GLY A 126 -15.33 0.42 -27.04
CA GLY A 126 -14.30 0.02 -28.01
C GLY A 126 -12.84 0.24 -27.58
N GLY A 127 -12.59 0.79 -26.38
CA GLY A 127 -11.24 0.98 -25.82
C GLY A 127 -10.82 -0.12 -24.83
N MET A 128 -9.53 -0.43 -24.75
CA MET A 128 -8.94 -1.28 -23.70
C MET A 128 -8.62 -0.42 -22.46
N MET A 129 -9.65 -0.04 -21.71
CA MET A 129 -9.51 0.82 -20.52
C MET A 129 -10.30 0.23 -19.36
N LEU A 130 -9.67 0.20 -18.18
CA LEU A 130 -10.34 -0.17 -16.94
C LEU A 130 -11.42 0.86 -16.60
N GLY A 131 -12.67 0.40 -16.54
CA GLY A 131 -13.81 1.20 -16.18
C GLY A 131 -14.05 1.27 -14.67
N ARG A 132 -15.09 2.00 -14.27
CA ARG A 132 -15.51 2.10 -12.86
C ARG A 132 -15.97 0.76 -12.29
N ILE A 133 -16.65 -0.05 -13.10
CA ILE A 133 -17.10 -1.40 -12.71
C ILE A 133 -15.89 -2.27 -12.39
N ASP A 134 -14.86 -2.19 -13.21
CA ASP A 134 -13.61 -2.92 -12.99
C ASP A 134 -12.95 -2.53 -11.67
N GLY A 135 -12.90 -1.23 -11.40
CA GLY A 135 -12.45 -0.69 -10.10
C GLY A 135 -13.27 -1.23 -8.92
N PHE A 136 -14.60 -1.28 -9.03
CA PHE A 136 -15.46 -1.83 -7.96
C PHE A 136 -15.24 -3.32 -7.75
N ILE A 137 -15.01 -4.10 -8.81
CA ILE A 137 -14.69 -5.53 -8.71
C ILE A 137 -13.36 -5.71 -7.97
N LEU A 138 -12.31 -4.97 -8.36
CA LEU A 138 -10.99 -5.03 -7.72
C LEU A 138 -11.04 -4.59 -6.24
N LEU A 139 -11.80 -3.53 -5.93
CA LEU A 139 -12.04 -3.11 -4.55
C LEU A 139 -12.81 -4.16 -3.74
N GLY A 140 -13.77 -4.85 -4.37
CA GLY A 140 -14.49 -5.97 -3.77
C GLY A 140 -13.56 -7.14 -3.41
N LEU A 141 -12.67 -7.53 -4.34
CA LEU A 141 -11.65 -8.56 -4.10
C LEU A 141 -10.69 -8.14 -2.97
N PHE A 142 -10.26 -6.88 -2.98
CA PHE A 142 -9.44 -6.33 -1.91
C PHE A 142 -10.15 -6.35 -0.55
N GLY A 143 -11.43 -5.98 -0.50
CA GLY A 143 -12.24 -6.05 0.71
C GLY A 143 -12.42 -7.48 1.23
N LEU A 144 -12.62 -8.45 0.34
CA LEU A 144 -12.67 -9.87 0.70
C LEU A 144 -11.33 -10.36 1.28
N PHE A 145 -10.22 -9.96 0.68
CA PHE A 145 -8.89 -10.28 1.20
C PHE A 145 -8.66 -9.66 2.58
N GLN A 146 -9.05 -8.41 2.79
CA GLN A 146 -8.94 -7.78 4.11
C GLN A 146 -9.84 -8.42 5.16
N TYR A 147 -11.03 -8.86 4.78
CA TYR A 147 -11.89 -9.63 5.68
C TYR A 147 -11.26 -10.97 6.07
N TYR A 148 -10.59 -11.66 5.14
CA TYR A 148 -9.82 -12.86 5.45
C TYR A 148 -8.72 -12.59 6.48
N ILE A 149 -7.90 -11.56 6.26
CA ILE A 149 -6.82 -11.17 7.19
C ILE A 149 -7.40 -10.81 8.57
N TYR A 150 -8.50 -10.06 8.61
CA TYR A 150 -9.17 -9.72 9.86
C TYR A 150 -9.63 -10.95 10.65
N ARG A 151 -10.18 -11.97 9.98
CA ARG A 151 -10.55 -13.23 10.65
C ARG A 151 -9.33 -13.95 11.23
N GLN A 152 -8.23 -13.98 10.49
CA GLN A 152 -6.98 -14.59 10.95
C GLN A 152 -6.41 -13.87 12.18
N ILE A 153 -6.49 -12.53 12.22
CA ILE A 153 -6.10 -11.73 13.39
C ILE A 153 -6.97 -12.06 14.60
N LYS A 154 -8.29 -12.20 14.42
CA LYS A 154 -9.22 -12.48 15.53
C LYS A 154 -8.99 -13.86 16.15
N GLU A 155 -8.55 -14.83 15.36
CA GLU A 155 -8.22 -16.18 15.82
C GLU A 155 -6.83 -16.25 16.49
N TYR A 156 -6.01 -15.22 16.33
CA TYR A 156 -4.71 -15.09 16.99
C TYR A 156 -4.85 -14.38 18.33
N THR A 157 -4.45 -15.02 19.42
CA THR A 157 -4.33 -14.38 20.74
C THR A 157 -2.96 -13.69 20.81
N PRO A 158 -2.88 -12.34 20.74
CA PRO A 158 -1.60 -11.68 20.86
C PRO A 158 -1.04 -11.82 22.29
N PRO A 159 0.28 -11.91 22.45
CA PRO A 159 0.90 -11.69 23.76
C PRO A 159 0.50 -10.30 24.29
N GLU A 160 0.37 -10.17 25.62
CA GLU A 160 -0.03 -8.90 26.25
C GLU A 160 0.83 -7.74 25.72
N ALA A 161 0.17 -6.69 25.25
CA ALA A 161 0.85 -5.54 24.68
C ALA A 161 1.70 -4.83 25.75
N GLU A 162 3.01 -5.00 25.68
CA GLU A 162 3.97 -4.43 26.64
C GLU A 162 4.18 -2.91 26.45
N HIS A 163 3.66 -2.32 25.37
CA HIS A 163 3.87 -0.92 25.03
C HIS A 163 2.72 -0.01 25.44
N LYS A 164 2.92 0.72 26.54
CA LYS A 164 2.17 1.95 26.83
C LYS A 164 2.63 3.05 25.86
N PRO A 165 1.70 3.77 25.20
CA PRO A 165 2.06 4.86 24.30
C PRO A 165 2.69 5.99 25.10
N THR A 166 3.91 6.36 24.75
CA THR A 166 4.61 7.51 25.30
C THR A 166 4.45 8.70 24.36
N GLY A 167 3.48 9.58 24.65
CA GLY A 167 3.41 10.88 23.96
C GLY A 167 2.04 11.59 23.97
N PRO A 168 2.04 12.92 23.77
CA PRO A 168 0.82 13.71 23.67
C PRO A 168 0.05 13.41 22.37
N LEU A 169 -1.28 13.37 22.47
CA LEU A 169 -2.19 13.06 21.35
C LEU A 169 -1.98 14.00 20.15
N PHE A 170 -1.74 15.28 20.43
CA PHE A 170 -1.52 16.29 19.40
C PHE A 170 -0.34 15.95 18.50
N LYS A 171 0.76 15.38 19.03
CA LYS A 171 1.91 14.97 18.20
C LYS A 171 1.54 13.83 17.26
N MET A 172 0.76 12.85 17.72
CA MET A 172 0.31 11.73 16.88
C MET A 172 -0.55 12.22 15.72
N ILE A 173 -1.51 13.11 16.01
CA ILE A 173 -2.38 13.73 15.00
C ILE A 173 -1.56 14.60 14.05
N ALA A 174 -0.63 15.40 14.56
CA ALA A 174 0.24 16.23 13.73
C ALA A 174 1.08 15.40 12.75
N PHE A 175 1.63 14.27 13.19
CA PHE A 175 2.37 13.35 12.32
C PHE A 175 1.48 12.75 11.22
N ILE A 176 0.24 12.38 11.53
CA ILE A 176 -0.73 11.90 10.53
C ILE A 176 -1.02 13.01 9.50
N ILE A 177 -1.32 14.23 9.96
CA ILE A 177 -1.65 15.35 9.08
C ILE A 177 -0.46 15.74 8.20
N LEU A 178 0.73 15.87 8.79
CA LEU A 178 1.96 16.18 8.06
C LEU A 178 2.33 15.07 7.10
N GLY A 179 2.12 13.81 7.48
CA GLY A 179 2.33 12.65 6.62
C GLY A 179 1.43 12.69 5.39
N LEU A 180 0.12 12.90 5.59
CA LEU A 180 -0.84 13.05 4.49
C LEU A 180 -0.52 14.25 3.59
N ALA A 181 -0.15 15.39 4.17
CA ALA A 181 0.26 16.56 3.42
C ALA A 181 1.54 16.28 2.59
N GLY A 182 2.54 15.63 3.18
CA GLY A 182 3.77 15.22 2.51
C GLY A 182 3.50 14.28 1.34
N LEU A 183 2.63 13.29 1.53
CA LEU A 183 2.21 12.38 0.46
C LEU A 183 1.53 13.13 -0.70
N VAL A 184 0.56 13.99 -0.39
CA VAL A 184 -0.20 14.76 -1.39
C VAL A 184 0.72 15.71 -2.17
N LEU A 185 1.59 16.44 -1.47
CA LEU A 185 2.54 17.35 -2.10
C LEU A 185 3.59 16.60 -2.92
N GLY A 186 4.13 15.51 -2.38
CA GLY A 186 5.10 14.67 -3.07
C GLY A 186 4.53 14.07 -4.35
N GLY A 187 3.31 13.53 -4.30
CA GLY A 187 2.64 12.97 -5.49
C GLY A 187 2.41 14.00 -6.60
N LYS A 188 2.09 15.26 -6.23
CA LYS A 188 1.96 16.36 -7.21
C LYS A 188 3.29 16.79 -7.85
N LEU A 189 4.42 16.56 -7.18
CA LEU A 189 5.74 16.97 -7.68
C LEU A 189 6.40 15.90 -8.55
N VAL A 190 5.96 14.65 -8.42
CA VAL A 190 6.44 13.52 -9.22
C VAL A 190 5.83 13.49 -10.63
N LEU A 191 4.68 14.14 -10.82
CA LEU A 191 3.95 14.25 -12.09
C LEU A 191 4.16 15.63 -12.72
#